data_AF-A0A376U3A4-F1
#
_entry.id   AF-A0A376U3A4-F1
#
_cell.length_a   1.000
_cell.length_b   1.000
_cell.length_c   1.000
_cell.angle_alpha   90.00
_cell.angle_beta   90.00
_cell.angle_gamma   90.00
#
_symmetry.space_group_name_H-M   'P 1'
#
loop_
_entity.id
_entity.type
_entity.pdbx_description
1 polymer ?
#
loop_
_entity_poly.entity_id
_entity_poly.type
_entity_poly.pdbx_seq_one_letter_code
_entity_poly.pdbx_strand_id
1 'polypeptide(L)' 'MFVWPTREQRWKYLSTAKLKAAPGSQAAYSNLAFDLLADALANASGKPYTQLFEEQITRPLGMKDTTYTPHRISAAV' A
#
# COMPACT_ATOMS: atom_id res chain seq x y z
N MET A 1 -9.78 -0.90 5.15
CA MET A 1 -9.14 -2.20 4.89
C MET A 1 -8.42 -2.67 6.15
N PHE A 2 -8.60 -3.92 6.56
CA PHE A 2 -7.68 -4.53 7.53
C PHE A 2 -6.47 -5.07 6.75
N VAL A 3 -5.29 -4.50 6.99
CA VAL A 3 -4.01 -5.02 6.48
C VAL A 3 -3.15 -5.31 7.69
N TRP A 4 -2.83 -6.58 7.90
CA TRP A 4 -1.83 -7.00 8.87
C TRP A 4 -0.55 -7.42 8.12
N PRO A 5 0.64 -6.98 8.56
CA PRO A 5 0.89 -6.05 9.67
C PRO A 5 0.44 -4.61 9.37
N THR A 6 0.07 -3.85 10.42
CA THR A 6 -0.24 -2.42 10.29
C THR A 6 1.00 -1.61 9.94
N ARG A 7 0.84 -0.36 9.48
CA ARG A 7 1.98 0.53 9.20
C ARG A 7 2.93 0.64 10.38
N GLU A 8 2.42 0.90 11.58
CA GLU A 8 3.24 1.00 12.79
C GLU A 8 4.03 -0.30 13.05
N GLN A 9 3.37 -1.46 12.92
CA GLN A 9 4.02 -2.76 13.11
C GLN A 9 5.11 -3.03 12.06
N ARG A 10 4.87 -2.68 10.80
CA ARG A 10 5.87 -2.77 9.72
C ARG A 10 7.11 -1.95 10.03
N TRP A 11 6.93 -0.69 10.43
CA TRP A 11 8.04 0.22 10.72
C TRP A 11 8.79 -0.17 12.00
N LYS A 12 8.10 -0.68 13.01
CA LYS A 12 8.73 -1.26 14.21
C LYS A 12 9.56 -2.50 13.89
N TYR A 13 9.09 -3.36 12.97
CA TYR A 13 9.88 -4.48 12.50
C TYR A 13 11.10 -4.00 11.68
N LEU A 14 10.88 -3.09 10.73
CA LEU A 14 11.91 -2.61 9.82
C LEU A 14 13.12 -1.99 10.54
N SER A 15 12.89 -1.29 11.66
CA SER A 15 13.97 -0.67 12.45
C SER A 15 14.96 -1.66 13.06
N THR A 16 14.60 -2.94 13.15
CA THR A 16 15.46 -4.00 13.72
C THR A 16 15.82 -5.09 12.70
N ALA A 17 15.23 -5.04 11.52
CA ALA A 17 15.44 -6.02 10.47
C ALA A 17 16.85 -5.92 9.86
N LYS A 18 17.38 -7.06 9.43
CA LYS A 18 18.65 -7.15 8.70
C LYS A 18 18.41 -7.64 7.29
N LEU A 19 19.18 -7.11 6.34
CA LEU A 19 19.17 -7.58 4.96
C LEU A 19 19.63 -9.04 4.91
N LYS A 20 18.84 -9.90 4.24
CA LYS A 20 19.19 -11.32 4.04
C LYS A 20 20.14 -11.54 2.86
N ALA A 21 20.15 -10.61 1.92
CA ALA A 21 21.03 -10.59 0.76
C ALA A 21 21.30 -9.14 0.35
N ALA A 22 22.33 -8.90 -0.47
CA ALA A 22 22.60 -7.57 -1.02
C ALA A 22 21.45 -7.14 -1.96
N PRO A 23 21.05 -5.85 -1.95
CA PRO A 23 20.01 -5.35 -2.85
C PRO A 23 20.34 -5.66 -4.32
N GLY A 24 19.35 -6.13 -5.08
CA GLY A 24 19.51 -6.48 -6.51
C GLY A 24 20.25 -7.79 -6.80
N SER A 25 20.80 -8.46 -5.78
CA SER A 25 21.54 -9.73 -6.00
C SER A 25 20.63 -10.96 -6.19
N GLN A 26 19.39 -10.91 -5.70
CA GLN A 26 18.44 -12.01 -5.74
C GLN A 26 17.01 -11.47 -5.89
N ALA A 27 16.18 -12.17 -6.65
CA ALA A 27 14.74 -11.93 -6.70
C ALA A 27 14.03 -12.83 -5.68
N ALA A 28 13.29 -12.23 -4.75
CA ALA A 28 12.49 -12.94 -3.77
C ALA A 28 11.13 -12.26 -3.63
N TYR A 29 10.06 -13.06 -3.71
CA TYR A 29 8.69 -12.56 -3.53
C TYR A 29 8.51 -11.98 -2.11
N SER A 30 7.92 -10.79 -2.01
CA SER A 30 7.76 -10.10 -0.72
C SER A 30 6.56 -9.16 -0.72
N ASN A 31 5.44 -9.60 -0.12
CA ASN A 31 4.29 -8.72 0.16
C ASN A 31 4.70 -7.50 1.01
N LEU A 32 5.54 -7.74 2.03
CA LEU A 32 6.03 -6.68 2.93
C LEU A 32 6.78 -5.57 2.17
N ALA A 33 7.57 -5.91 1.16
CA ALA A 33 8.28 -4.91 0.37
C ALA A 33 7.31 -4.00 -0.41
N PHE A 34 6.22 -4.56 -0.94
CA PHE A 34 5.19 -3.77 -1.62
C PHE A 34 4.38 -2.89 -0.66
N ASP A 35 4.09 -3.36 0.56
CA ASP A 35 3.46 -2.50 1.59
C ASP A 35 4.39 -1.34 2.00
N LEU A 36 5.69 -1.60 2.13
CA LEU A 36 6.69 -0.57 2.41
C LEU A 36 6.85 0.42 1.24
N LEU A 37 6.70 -0.04 0.00
CA LEU A 37 6.64 0.84 -1.17
C LEU A 37 5.41 1.76 -1.11
N ALA A 38 4.23 1.23 -0.76
CA ALA A 38 3.04 2.05 -0.58
C ALA A 38 3.22 3.12 0.51
N ASP A 39 3.87 2.75 1.64
CA ASP A 39 4.23 3.70 2.70
C ASP A 39 5.21 4.79 2.19
N ALA A 40 6.20 4.42 1.39
CA ALA A 40 7.16 5.35 0.81
C ALA A 40 6.50 6.34 -0.18
N LEU A 41 5.60 5.85 -1.03
CA LEU A 41 4.83 6.67 -1.97
C LEU A 41 3.94 7.67 -1.21
N ALA A 42 3.25 7.22 -0.15
CA ALA A 42 2.42 8.10 0.67
C ALA A 42 3.23 9.20 1.35
N ASN A 43 4.42 8.87 1.87
CA ASN A 43 5.34 9.85 2.46
C ASN A 43 5.85 10.85 1.40
N ALA A 44 6.25 10.36 0.22
CA ALA A 44 6.79 11.20 -0.85
C ALA A 44 5.75 12.17 -1.43
N SER A 45 4.48 11.77 -1.50
CA SER A 45 3.40 12.59 -2.04
C SER A 45 2.69 13.46 -1.00
N GLY A 46 2.89 13.20 0.29
CA GLY A 46 2.10 13.81 1.38
C GLY A 46 0.61 13.43 1.36
N LYS A 47 0.24 12.33 0.69
CA LYS A 47 -1.14 11.85 0.54
C LYS A 47 -1.26 10.40 0.99
N PRO A 48 -2.41 9.95 1.53
CA PRO A 48 -2.65 8.53 1.75
C PRO A 48 -2.49 7.73 0.45
N TYR A 49 -1.91 6.52 0.53
CA TYR A 49 -1.74 5.67 -0.65
C TYR A 49 -3.06 5.35 -1.37
N THR A 50 -4.17 5.20 -0.63
CA THR A 50 -5.50 4.97 -1.21
C THR A 50 -5.95 6.13 -2.10
N GLN A 51 -5.60 7.36 -1.75
CA GLN A 51 -5.86 8.54 -2.58
C GLN A 51 -4.98 8.51 -3.83
N LEU A 52 -3.70 8.15 -3.73
CA LEU A 52 -2.84 8.01 -4.92
C LEU A 52 -3.36 6.94 -5.87
N PHE A 53 -3.77 5.78 -5.34
CA PHE A 53 -4.36 4.70 -6.11
C PHE A 53 -5.61 5.17 -6.86
N GLU A 54 -6.48 5.91 -6.18
CA GLU A 54 -7.67 6.47 -6.82
C GLU A 54 -7.31 7.49 -7.91
N GLU A 55 -6.50 8.48 -7.55
CA GLU A 55 -6.18 9.61 -8.41
C GLU A 55 -5.42 9.21 -9.67
N GLN A 56 -4.51 8.23 -9.56
CA GLN A 56 -3.56 7.85 -10.61
C GLN A 56 -4.02 6.63 -11.42
N ILE A 57 -4.89 5.78 -10.86
CA ILE A 57 -5.27 4.50 -11.49
C ILE A 57 -6.78 4.40 -11.66
N THR A 58 -7.55 4.26 -10.57
CA THR A 58 -8.95 3.83 -10.72
C THR A 58 -9.84 4.90 -11.31
N ARG A 59 -9.64 6.17 -10.95
CA ARG A 59 -10.45 7.28 -11.48
C ARG A 59 -10.17 7.56 -12.97
N PRO A 60 -8.91 7.69 -13.44
CA PRO A 60 -8.64 7.87 -14.88
C PRO A 60 -9.12 6.71 -15.75
N LEU A 61 -9.14 5.48 -15.20
CA LEU A 61 -9.56 4.27 -15.92
C LEU A 61 -11.04 3.90 -15.72
N GLY A 62 -11.81 4.69 -14.95
CA GLY A 62 -13.22 4.44 -14.70
C GLY A 62 -13.53 3.17 -13.89
N MET A 63 -12.60 2.70 -13.06
CA MET A 63 -12.72 1.47 -12.27
C MET A 63 -13.56 1.68 -10.99
N LYS A 64 -14.88 1.83 -11.15
CA LYS A 64 -15.81 2.22 -10.08
C LYS A 64 -15.89 1.23 -8.90
N ASP A 65 -15.65 -0.06 -9.17
CA ASP A 65 -15.79 -1.14 -8.18
C ASP A 65 -14.44 -1.65 -7.65
N THR A 66 -13.36 -0.88 -7.81
CA THR A 66 -12.03 -1.24 -7.31
C THR A 66 -11.58 -0.27 -6.23
N THR A 67 -11.55 -0.72 -4.96
CA THR A 67 -11.20 0.14 -3.82
C THR A 67 -10.57 -0.63 -2.66
N TYR A 68 -9.85 0.09 -1.80
CA TYR A 68 -9.34 -0.42 -0.53
C TYR A 68 -10.40 -0.37 0.59
N THR A 69 -11.44 0.42 0.41
CA THR A 69 -12.51 0.64 1.39
C THR A 69 -13.84 0.33 0.73
N PRO A 70 -14.18 -0.95 0.52
CA PRO A 70 -15.48 -1.31 0.00
C PRO A 70 -16.56 -0.81 0.97
N HIS A 71 -17.45 0.05 0.49
CA HIS A 71 -18.65 0.41 1.21
C HIS A 71 -19.64 -0.76 1.13
N ARG A 72 -20.28 -1.12 2.27
CA ARG A 72 -21.64 -1.68 2.19
C ARG A 72 -22.49 -0.61 1.50
N ILE A 73 -23.29 -1.02 0.52
CA ILE A 73 -24.22 -0.18 -0.25
C ILE A 73 -24.84 0.91 0.65
N SER A 74 -24.45 2.17 0.44
CA SER A 74 -25.31 3.31 0.76
C SER A 74 -26.11 3.60 -0.51
N ALA A 75 -27.36 3.14 -0.53
CA ALA A 75 -28.32 3.49 -1.54
C ALA A 75 -28.56 5.00 -1.48
N ALA A 76 -28.21 5.69 -2.55
CA ALA A 76 -28.70 7.03 -2.85
C ALA A 76 -28.97 7.06 -4.35
N VAL A 77 -30.21 6.69 -4.69
CA VAL A 77 -30.93 7.21 -5.84
C VAL A 77 -31.78 8.36 -5.30
#